data_AF-A0A830GFG1-F1
#
_entry.id   AF-A0A830GFG1-F1
#
_cell.length_a   1.000
_cell.length_b   1.000
_cell.length_c   1.000
_cell.angle_alpha   90.00
_cell.angle_beta   90.00
_cell.angle_gamma   90.00
#
_symmetry.space_group_name_H-M   'P 1'
#
loop_
_entity.id
_entity.type
_entity.pdbx_description
1 polymer ?
#
loop_
_entity_poly.entity_id
_entity_poly.type
_entity_poly.pdbx_seq_one_letter_code
_entity_poly.pdbx_strand_id
1 'polypeptide(L)'
;MDQTLTPGDEWPGYYRGYRLQTNADSEVWWQAYQGTDRLYLDPAPEALLDDLLSLKRLGGRVRVTEGNAVITRVEDGDSYSDIYVGEVELTGELVPNDEPEYAIDVQPQDLTSGDLWPSVYDGAKFSFGAERVWWQHPSTHKRHPVETDLPSGVRTTLDRLKPQGGSFRITPWGDVITLVEDPPNPEATRKQLHDLPRVIQNIILLRRERGVEMLPIYVGCLEDMPLKIGEPRSLTDELSPSERAQLDSWAGSLGPTSETSADDQRVSKPDDGPRDDPETW
;
A
#
# COMPACT_ATOMS: atom_id res chain seq x y z
N MET A 1 -14.41 -14.11 17.52
CA MET A 1 -15.55 -14.74 16.85
C MET A 1 -15.46 -14.24 15.43
N ASP A 2 -15.09 -15.08 14.47
CA ASP A 2 -15.15 -14.69 13.06
C ASP A 2 -16.62 -14.60 12.68
N GLN A 3 -17.11 -13.37 12.49
CA GLN A 3 -18.37 -13.18 11.80
C GLN A 3 -18.15 -13.59 10.35
N THR A 4 -18.90 -14.57 9.88
CA THR A 4 -18.99 -14.86 8.45
C THR A 4 -19.68 -13.68 7.79
N LEU A 5 -18.93 -12.87 7.04
CA LEU A 5 -19.45 -11.74 6.29
C LEU A 5 -20.21 -12.24 5.05
N THR A 6 -21.28 -11.53 4.70
CA THR A 6 -22.05 -11.74 3.48
C THR A 6 -21.88 -10.55 2.53
N PRO A 7 -21.97 -10.76 1.20
CA PRO A 7 -21.87 -9.66 0.24
C PRO A 7 -22.84 -8.51 0.57
N GLY A 8 -22.31 -7.30 0.72
CA GLY A 8 -23.05 -6.11 1.12
C GLY A 8 -22.89 -5.71 2.59
N ASP A 9 -22.35 -6.59 3.45
CA ASP A 9 -22.07 -6.24 4.84
C ASP A 9 -20.97 -5.16 4.93
N GLU A 10 -21.05 -4.32 5.96
CA GLU A 10 -19.99 -3.35 6.26
C GLU A 10 -18.67 -4.07 6.52
N TRP A 11 -17.60 -3.62 5.86
CA TRP A 11 -16.28 -4.19 6.01
C TRP A 11 -15.70 -3.80 7.37
N PRO A 12 -15.42 -4.77 8.28
CA PRO A 12 -14.92 -4.46 9.62
C PRO A 12 -13.43 -4.09 9.63
N GLY A 13 -12.73 -4.34 8.54
CA GLY A 13 -11.30 -4.10 8.41
C GLY A 13 -10.98 -2.75 7.76
N TYR A 14 -9.71 -2.59 7.42
CA TYR A 14 -9.22 -1.39 6.76
C TYR A 14 -9.39 -1.44 5.23
N TYR A 15 -9.74 -0.32 4.61
CA TYR A 15 -9.84 -0.23 3.14
C TYR A 15 -8.46 -0.19 2.47
N ARG A 16 -7.91 -1.38 2.19
CA ARG A 16 -6.59 -1.59 1.61
C ARG A 16 -6.60 -2.75 0.61
N GLY A 17 -5.46 -3.01 -0.02
CA GLY A 17 -5.30 -4.12 -0.96
C GLY A 17 -4.94 -3.70 -2.38
N TYR A 18 -4.85 -4.71 -3.23
CA TYR A 18 -4.56 -4.62 -4.66
C TYR A 18 -5.73 -4.02 -5.41
N ARG A 19 -5.47 -3.05 -6.28
CA ARG A 19 -6.53 -2.22 -6.89
C ARG A 19 -6.95 -2.79 -8.23
N LEU A 20 -8.24 -3.02 -8.40
CA LEU A 20 -8.85 -3.37 -9.68
C LEU A 20 -10.04 -2.45 -9.97
N GLN A 21 -10.40 -2.38 -11.24
CA GLN A 21 -11.60 -1.71 -11.72
C GLN A 21 -12.50 -2.73 -12.40
N THR A 22 -13.81 -2.46 -12.35
CA THR A 22 -14.85 -3.29 -12.96
C THR A 22 -15.87 -2.40 -13.66
N ASN A 23 -16.65 -2.96 -14.58
CA ASN A 23 -17.78 -2.29 -15.23
C ASN A 23 -19.02 -3.20 -15.32
N ALA A 24 -20.11 -2.65 -15.83
CA ALA A 24 -21.38 -3.37 -16.02
C ALA A 24 -21.29 -4.56 -17.00
N ASP A 25 -20.25 -4.61 -17.83
CA ASP A 25 -20.01 -5.66 -18.81
C ASP A 25 -19.19 -6.83 -18.21
N SER A 26 -18.99 -6.84 -16.89
CA SER A 26 -18.21 -7.85 -16.16
C SER A 26 -16.72 -7.90 -16.57
N GLU A 27 -16.18 -6.81 -17.10
CA GLU A 27 -14.75 -6.70 -17.33
C GLU A 27 -14.05 -6.34 -16.02
N VAL A 28 -12.85 -6.90 -15.80
CA VAL A 28 -11.99 -6.58 -14.66
C VAL A 28 -10.64 -6.16 -15.18
N TRP A 29 -10.10 -5.05 -14.70
CA TRP A 29 -8.78 -4.60 -15.15
C TRP A 29 -8.00 -3.86 -14.08
N TRP A 30 -6.68 -3.92 -14.23
CA TRP A 30 -5.75 -3.00 -13.60
C TRP A 30 -5.47 -1.83 -14.54
N GLN A 31 -5.24 -0.65 -13.97
CA GLN A 31 -4.82 0.54 -14.72
C GLN A 31 -3.96 1.43 -13.83
N ALA A 32 -2.89 1.98 -14.42
CA ALA A 32 -2.04 2.94 -13.74
C ALA A 32 -2.85 4.19 -13.32
N TYR A 33 -2.49 4.83 -12.22
CA TYR A 33 -3.16 6.07 -11.80
C TYR A 33 -3.02 7.14 -12.89
N GLN A 34 -4.13 7.68 -13.40
CA GLN A 34 -4.15 8.57 -14.58
C GLN A 34 -3.51 7.94 -15.85
N GLY A 35 -3.46 6.62 -15.94
CA GLY A 35 -3.12 5.91 -17.17
C GLY A 35 -4.34 5.78 -18.07
N THR A 36 -4.11 5.66 -19.36
CA THR A 36 -5.16 5.36 -20.35
C THR A 36 -5.32 3.86 -20.56
N ASP A 37 -4.22 3.13 -20.47
CA ASP A 37 -4.17 1.72 -20.86
C ASP A 37 -4.70 0.82 -19.74
N ARG A 38 -5.46 -0.19 -20.13
CA ARG A 38 -6.05 -1.19 -19.24
C ARG A 38 -5.35 -2.53 -19.45
N LEU A 39 -5.04 -3.19 -18.35
CA LEU A 39 -4.61 -4.58 -18.35
C LEU A 39 -5.73 -5.42 -17.75
N TYR A 40 -6.44 -6.14 -18.59
CA TYR A 40 -7.60 -6.95 -18.22
C TYR A 40 -7.16 -8.21 -17.50
N LEU A 41 -7.86 -8.57 -16.43
CA LEU A 41 -7.60 -9.79 -15.68
C LEU A 41 -8.20 -10.98 -16.43
N ASP A 42 -7.38 -12.00 -16.72
CA ASP A 42 -7.80 -13.23 -17.38
C ASP A 42 -7.29 -14.47 -16.59
N PRO A 43 -8.18 -15.38 -16.14
CA PRO A 43 -9.64 -15.33 -16.24
C PRO A 43 -10.26 -14.28 -15.30
N ALA A 44 -11.36 -13.67 -15.75
CA ALA A 44 -12.17 -12.81 -14.90
C ALA A 44 -12.89 -13.66 -13.82
N PRO A 45 -12.97 -13.19 -12.56
CA PRO A 45 -13.64 -13.92 -11.48
C PRO A 45 -15.18 -13.74 -11.57
N GLU A 46 -15.83 -14.46 -12.49
CA GLU A 46 -17.26 -14.30 -12.83
C GLU A 46 -18.19 -14.31 -11.61
N ALA A 47 -18.05 -15.30 -10.72
CA ALA A 47 -18.91 -15.41 -9.53
C ALA A 47 -18.83 -14.18 -8.61
N LEU A 48 -17.63 -13.62 -8.44
CA LEU A 48 -17.41 -12.41 -7.66
C LEU A 48 -18.06 -11.18 -8.34
N LEU A 49 -18.05 -11.15 -9.67
CA LEU A 49 -18.61 -10.05 -10.44
C LEU A 49 -20.13 -10.02 -10.37
N ASP A 50 -20.78 -11.19 -10.35
CA ASP A 50 -22.23 -11.27 -10.12
C ASP A 50 -22.61 -10.64 -8.78
N ASP A 51 -21.89 -11.00 -7.71
CA ASP A 51 -22.08 -10.42 -6.36
C ASP A 51 -21.82 -8.92 -6.38
N LEU A 52 -20.70 -8.47 -6.98
CA LEU A 52 -20.36 -7.06 -7.08
C LEU A 52 -21.40 -6.25 -7.85
N LEU A 53 -21.86 -6.73 -9.00
CA LEU A 53 -22.81 -6.02 -9.86
C LEU A 53 -24.22 -6.00 -9.28
N SER A 54 -24.57 -6.98 -8.43
CA SER A 54 -25.80 -6.94 -7.64
C SER A 54 -25.80 -5.77 -6.64
N LEU A 55 -24.63 -5.43 -6.08
CA LEU A 55 -24.43 -4.34 -5.13
C LEU A 55 -24.17 -3.00 -5.85
N LYS A 56 -23.44 -3.03 -6.97
CA LYS A 56 -22.96 -1.86 -7.70
C LYS A 56 -23.10 -2.08 -9.21
N ARG A 57 -24.32 -1.82 -9.72
CA ARG A 57 -24.74 -2.11 -11.11
C ARG A 57 -23.81 -1.60 -12.22
N LEU A 58 -23.09 -0.50 -11.99
CA LEU A 58 -22.17 0.08 -12.99
C LEU A 58 -20.72 -0.40 -12.83
N GLY A 59 -20.46 -1.31 -11.90
CA GLY A 59 -19.12 -1.68 -11.46
C GLY A 59 -18.44 -0.55 -10.70
N GLY A 60 -17.11 -0.58 -10.68
CA GLY A 60 -16.27 0.45 -10.08
C GLY A 60 -14.98 -0.10 -9.52
N ARG A 61 -14.36 0.67 -8.62
CA ARG A 61 -13.11 0.28 -7.96
C ARG A 61 -13.38 -0.79 -6.91
N VAL A 62 -12.59 -1.85 -6.95
CA VAL A 62 -12.53 -2.87 -5.89
C VAL A 62 -11.10 -2.98 -5.40
N ARG A 63 -10.94 -3.54 -4.21
CA ARG A 63 -9.64 -3.94 -3.67
C ARG A 63 -9.67 -5.38 -3.25
N VAL A 64 -8.64 -6.12 -3.63
CA VAL A 64 -8.37 -7.47 -3.11
C VAL A 64 -7.37 -7.33 -1.98
N THR A 65 -7.81 -7.60 -0.76
CA THR A 65 -6.99 -7.53 0.44
C THR A 65 -5.95 -8.66 0.46
N GLU A 66 -4.96 -8.51 1.32
CA GLU A 66 -3.99 -9.56 1.63
C GLU A 66 -4.56 -10.77 2.39
N GLY A 67 -5.84 -10.73 2.76
CA GLY A 67 -6.61 -11.89 3.21
C GLY A 67 -7.59 -12.39 2.14
N ASN A 68 -7.38 -12.04 0.86
CA ASN A 68 -8.22 -12.40 -0.29
C ASN A 68 -9.68 -11.90 -0.27
N ALA A 69 -10.11 -11.20 0.78
CA ALA A 69 -11.39 -10.50 0.78
C ALA A 69 -11.39 -9.39 -0.28
N VAL A 70 -12.51 -9.27 -0.99
CA VAL A 70 -12.79 -8.24 -1.98
C VAL A 70 -13.68 -7.20 -1.35
N ILE A 71 -13.24 -5.96 -1.39
CA ILE A 71 -13.93 -4.83 -0.78
C ILE A 71 -14.14 -3.72 -1.80
N THR A 72 -15.24 -3.00 -1.65
CA THR A 72 -15.52 -1.81 -2.47
C THR A 72 -16.09 -0.71 -1.60
N ARG A 73 -16.03 0.51 -2.12
CA ARG A 73 -16.68 1.67 -1.52
C ARG A 73 -17.99 1.94 -2.23
N VAL A 74 -19.06 2.03 -1.46
CA VAL A 74 -20.38 2.44 -1.93
C VAL A 74 -20.72 3.82 -1.39
N GLU A 75 -21.56 4.53 -2.14
CA GLU A 75 -22.06 5.86 -1.81
C GLU A 75 -23.54 5.71 -1.44
N ASP A 76 -23.92 6.24 -0.28
CA ASP A 76 -25.30 6.33 0.17
C ASP A 76 -25.58 7.78 0.61
N GLY A 77 -26.19 8.54 -0.30
CA GLY A 77 -26.34 9.99 -0.17
C GLY A 77 -24.99 10.70 -0.08
N ASP A 78 -24.76 11.46 0.99
CA ASP A 78 -23.50 12.16 1.26
C ASP A 78 -22.49 11.30 2.04
N SER A 79 -22.82 10.03 2.31
CA SER A 79 -21.99 9.12 3.10
C SER A 79 -21.34 8.05 2.24
N TYR A 80 -20.17 7.60 2.67
CA TYR A 80 -19.45 6.49 2.05
C TYR A 80 -19.22 5.40 3.07
N SER A 81 -19.46 4.16 2.69
CA SER A 81 -19.12 2.97 3.47
C SER A 81 -18.27 2.02 2.63
N ASP A 82 -17.38 1.31 3.31
CA ASP A 82 -16.61 0.23 2.73
C ASP A 82 -17.36 -1.08 3.03
N ILE A 83 -17.65 -1.86 2.00
CA ILE A 83 -18.43 -3.09 2.12
C ILE A 83 -17.64 -4.29 1.61
N TYR A 84 -17.97 -5.45 2.17
CA TYR A 84 -17.50 -6.75 1.71
C TYR A 84 -18.29 -7.19 0.48
N VAL A 85 -17.59 -7.74 -0.52
CA VAL A 85 -18.18 -8.23 -1.78
C VAL A 85 -18.10 -9.75 -1.85
N GLY A 86 -17.00 -10.34 -1.37
CA GLY A 86 -16.72 -11.76 -1.49
C GLY A 86 -15.25 -12.03 -1.26
N GLU A 87 -14.80 -13.25 -1.56
CA GLU A 87 -13.40 -13.65 -1.53
C GLU A 87 -12.94 -14.05 -2.94
N VAL A 88 -11.69 -13.75 -3.27
CA VAL A 88 -11.07 -14.18 -4.52
C VAL A 88 -9.61 -14.51 -4.31
N GLU A 89 -9.19 -15.67 -4.78
CA GLU A 89 -7.78 -15.96 -4.98
C GLU A 89 -7.38 -15.34 -6.31
N LEU A 90 -6.65 -14.22 -6.27
CA LEU A 90 -6.30 -13.48 -7.47
C LEU A 90 -5.19 -14.22 -8.24
N THR A 91 -5.59 -14.93 -9.29
CA THR A 91 -4.69 -15.71 -10.16
C THR A 91 -4.81 -15.27 -11.62
N GLY A 92 -3.93 -15.78 -12.49
CA GLY A 92 -3.98 -15.55 -13.93
C GLY A 92 -3.08 -14.41 -14.38
N GLU A 93 -3.46 -13.76 -15.47
CA GLU A 93 -2.64 -12.76 -16.15
C GLU A 93 -3.35 -11.41 -16.23
N LEU A 94 -2.55 -10.36 -16.38
CA LEU A 94 -2.98 -9.03 -16.76
C LEU A 94 -2.66 -8.83 -18.24
N VAL A 95 -3.70 -8.75 -19.06
CA VAL A 95 -3.64 -8.82 -20.52
C VAL A 95 -3.93 -7.43 -21.11
N PRO A 96 -3.02 -6.85 -21.90
CA PRO A 96 -3.31 -5.63 -22.67
C PRO A 96 -4.44 -5.87 -23.67
N ASN A 97 -5.33 -4.89 -23.83
CA ASN A 97 -6.52 -5.01 -24.71
C ASN A 97 -6.19 -5.42 -26.15
N ASP A 98 -5.18 -4.78 -26.74
CA ASP A 98 -4.90 -4.88 -28.18
C ASP A 98 -3.67 -5.75 -28.49
N GLU A 99 -2.89 -6.14 -27.47
CA GLU A 99 -1.64 -6.89 -27.62
C GLU A 99 -1.52 -7.99 -26.53
N PRO A 100 -2.37 -9.03 -26.59
CA PRO A 100 -2.44 -10.07 -25.56
C PRO A 100 -1.13 -10.88 -25.42
N GLU A 101 -0.27 -10.91 -26.43
CA GLU A 101 1.05 -11.54 -26.36
C GLU A 101 2.01 -10.91 -25.34
N TYR A 102 1.68 -9.71 -24.83
CA TYR A 102 2.43 -9.07 -23.74
C TYR A 102 1.71 -9.16 -22.39
N ALA A 103 0.84 -10.15 -22.23
CA ALA A 103 0.30 -10.54 -20.94
C ALA A 103 1.42 -10.74 -19.91
N ILE A 104 1.11 -10.43 -18.66
CA ILE A 104 2.02 -10.61 -17.52
C ILE A 104 1.29 -11.37 -16.43
N ASP A 105 2.00 -12.26 -15.74
CA ASP A 105 1.44 -12.92 -14.57
C ASP A 105 1.03 -11.88 -13.52
N VAL A 106 -0.16 -12.06 -12.95
CA VAL A 106 -0.59 -11.25 -11.81
C VAL A 106 0.27 -11.58 -10.59
N GLN A 107 0.65 -12.86 -10.45
CA GLN A 107 1.45 -13.43 -9.38
C GLN A 107 2.70 -14.14 -9.94
N PRO A 108 3.75 -13.38 -10.32
CA PRO A 108 4.98 -13.97 -10.83
C PRO A 108 5.68 -14.83 -9.76
N GLN A 109 6.26 -15.95 -10.18
CA GLN A 109 6.93 -16.92 -9.31
C GLN A 109 8.46 -16.87 -9.48
N ASP A 110 9.18 -17.66 -8.67
CA ASP A 110 10.62 -17.90 -8.77
C ASP A 110 11.51 -16.65 -8.62
N LEU A 111 11.05 -15.66 -7.86
CA LEU A 111 11.80 -14.43 -7.60
C LEU A 111 12.72 -14.56 -6.38
N THR A 112 13.91 -13.97 -6.48
CA THR A 112 14.84 -13.83 -5.37
C THR A 112 14.78 -12.41 -4.81
N SER A 113 14.94 -12.28 -3.49
CA SER A 113 15.03 -11.00 -2.79
C SER A 113 16.09 -10.08 -3.43
N GLY A 114 15.66 -8.92 -3.94
CA GLY A 114 16.50 -7.99 -4.68
C GLY A 114 16.25 -7.95 -6.19
N ASP A 115 15.49 -8.90 -6.74
CA ASP A 115 15.13 -8.92 -8.16
C ASP A 115 14.13 -7.81 -8.52
N LEU A 116 14.16 -7.33 -9.76
CA LEU A 116 13.11 -6.46 -10.27
C LEU A 116 11.76 -7.18 -10.28
N TRP A 117 10.72 -6.48 -9.83
CA TRP A 117 9.36 -7.00 -9.84
C TRP A 117 8.80 -7.03 -11.27
N PRO A 118 8.42 -8.21 -11.80
CA PRO A 118 8.01 -8.37 -13.20
C PRO A 118 6.51 -8.25 -13.43
N SER A 119 5.76 -7.71 -12.46
CA SER A 119 4.34 -7.42 -12.58
C SER A 119 4.06 -5.96 -12.17
N VAL A 120 2.80 -5.58 -12.02
CA VAL A 120 2.45 -4.21 -11.63
C VAL A 120 2.79 -3.96 -10.16
N TYR A 121 3.33 -2.76 -9.86
CA TYR A 121 3.61 -2.34 -8.48
C TYR A 121 2.32 -1.90 -7.78
N ASP A 122 1.57 -2.86 -7.26
CA ASP A 122 0.33 -2.62 -6.51
C ASP A 122 0.18 -3.52 -5.28
N GLY A 123 -0.88 -3.30 -4.50
CA GLY A 123 -1.12 -3.96 -3.21
C GLY A 123 -1.34 -2.96 -2.08
N ALA A 124 -1.58 -3.48 -0.88
CA ALA A 124 -1.73 -2.68 0.32
C ALA A 124 -0.41 -1.95 0.64
N LYS A 125 -0.46 -0.62 0.76
CA LYS A 125 0.73 0.21 1.04
C LYS A 125 0.97 0.32 2.54
N PHE A 126 2.22 0.09 2.93
CA PHE A 126 2.72 0.26 4.29
C PHE A 126 3.94 1.18 4.28
N SER A 127 4.21 1.78 5.42
CA SER A 127 5.46 2.50 5.67
C SER A 127 6.21 1.89 6.84
N PHE A 128 7.53 1.99 6.85
CA PHE A 128 8.37 1.50 7.93
C PHE A 128 9.52 2.47 8.20
N GLY A 129 10.09 2.36 9.40
CA GLY A 129 11.25 3.13 9.83
C GLY A 129 11.62 2.76 11.26
N ALA A 130 12.91 2.81 11.59
CA ALA A 130 13.46 2.23 12.83
C ALA A 130 12.90 0.80 13.01
N GLU A 131 12.28 0.43 14.13
CA GLU A 131 11.78 -0.93 14.34
C GLU A 131 10.27 -1.09 14.02
N ARG A 132 9.64 -0.06 13.46
CA ARG A 132 8.17 0.01 13.35
C ARG A 132 7.67 -0.04 11.92
N VAL A 133 6.45 -0.53 11.79
CA VAL A 133 5.68 -0.58 10.54
C VAL A 133 4.31 0.03 10.79
N TRP A 134 3.80 0.76 9.80
CA TRP A 134 2.51 1.41 9.85
C TRP A 134 1.75 1.20 8.57
N TRP A 135 0.44 1.08 8.70
CA TRP A 135 -0.50 1.31 7.61
C TRP A 135 -1.03 2.74 7.70
N GLN A 136 -1.12 3.44 6.58
CA GLN A 136 -1.72 4.78 6.55
C GLN A 136 -3.15 4.71 6.03
N HIS A 137 -4.09 5.20 6.84
CA HIS A 137 -5.49 5.27 6.44
C HIS A 137 -5.67 6.26 5.30
N PRO A 138 -6.21 5.86 4.13
CA PRO A 138 -6.34 6.76 2.98
C PRO A 138 -7.20 7.99 3.24
N SER A 139 -8.35 7.82 3.92
CA SER A 139 -9.28 8.92 4.20
C SER A 139 -8.86 9.84 5.36
N THR A 140 -8.37 9.29 6.47
CA THR A 140 -8.06 10.07 7.69
C THR A 140 -6.58 10.45 7.78
N HIS A 141 -5.73 9.92 6.90
CA HIS A 141 -4.27 10.04 6.90
C HIS A 141 -3.56 9.58 8.19
N LYS A 142 -4.29 9.02 9.15
CA LYS A 142 -3.74 8.47 10.40
C LYS A 142 -2.84 7.26 10.10
N ARG A 143 -1.76 7.13 10.87
CA ARG A 143 -0.82 5.99 10.81
C ARG A 143 -1.20 4.98 11.88
N HIS A 144 -1.75 3.86 11.45
CA HIS A 144 -2.10 2.76 12.31
C HIS A 144 -0.88 1.84 12.48
N PRO A 145 -0.46 1.52 13.71
CA PRO A 145 0.64 0.59 13.94
C PRO A 145 0.29 -0.81 13.42
N VAL A 146 1.25 -1.47 12.79
CA VAL A 146 1.17 -2.90 12.49
C VAL A 146 1.70 -3.65 13.71
N GLU A 147 0.90 -4.57 14.24
CA GLU A 147 1.21 -5.33 15.46
C GLU A 147 1.94 -6.65 15.14
N THR A 148 1.78 -7.14 13.92
CA THR A 148 2.47 -8.33 13.43
C THR A 148 3.90 -7.96 12.99
N ASP A 149 4.90 -8.60 13.57
CA ASP A 149 6.29 -8.43 13.14
C ASP A 149 6.50 -8.99 11.73
N LEU A 150 7.31 -8.29 10.93
CA LEU A 150 7.72 -8.80 9.62
C LEU A 150 8.74 -9.94 9.80
N PRO A 151 8.73 -10.97 8.93
CA PRO A 151 9.78 -11.98 8.88
C PRO A 151 11.17 -11.34 8.80
N SER A 152 12.13 -11.90 9.52
CA SER A 152 13.48 -11.33 9.66
C SER A 152 14.19 -11.14 8.31
N GLY A 153 13.96 -12.04 7.34
CA GLY A 153 14.46 -11.93 5.98
C GLY A 153 13.88 -10.70 5.24
N VAL A 154 12.56 -10.51 5.30
CA VAL A 154 11.88 -9.33 4.71
C VAL A 154 12.39 -8.05 5.36
N ARG A 155 12.46 -8.03 6.70
CA ARG A 155 12.95 -6.88 7.47
C ARG A 155 14.38 -6.51 7.08
N THR A 156 15.28 -7.49 7.08
CA THR A 156 16.70 -7.28 6.75
C THR A 156 16.87 -6.76 5.32
N THR A 157 16.12 -7.29 4.36
CA THR A 157 16.16 -6.79 2.98
C THR A 157 15.63 -5.36 2.89
N LEU A 158 14.52 -5.04 3.55
CA LEU A 158 13.98 -3.68 3.59
C LEU A 158 14.98 -2.68 4.17
N ASP A 159 15.62 -3.01 5.28
CA ASP A 159 16.62 -2.14 5.92
C ASP A 159 17.88 -1.96 5.07
N ARG A 160 18.29 -3.00 4.34
CA ARG A 160 19.39 -2.92 3.38
C ARG A 160 19.04 -2.01 2.19
N LEU A 161 17.85 -2.15 1.63
CA LEU A 161 17.40 -1.38 0.47
C LEU A 161 17.03 0.07 0.83
N LYS A 162 16.52 0.29 2.05
CA LYS A 162 16.06 1.60 2.55
C LYS A 162 16.43 1.78 4.02
N PRO A 163 17.69 2.12 4.33
CA PRO A 163 18.18 2.24 5.70
C PRO A 163 17.44 3.30 6.55
N GLN A 164 16.91 4.34 5.91
CA GLN A 164 16.15 5.41 6.57
C GLN A 164 14.65 5.09 6.71
N GLY A 165 14.23 3.90 6.32
CA GLY A 165 12.83 3.54 6.16
C GLY A 165 12.23 4.03 4.85
N GLY A 166 10.93 3.87 4.71
CA GLY A 166 10.21 4.25 3.50
C GLY A 166 8.88 3.55 3.40
N SER A 167 8.44 3.25 2.18
CA SER A 167 7.22 2.49 1.93
C SER A 167 7.48 1.23 1.11
N PHE A 168 6.61 0.25 1.32
CA PHE A 168 6.52 -0.99 0.57
C PHE A 168 5.04 -1.34 0.34
N ARG A 169 4.79 -2.32 -0.50
CA ARG A 169 3.47 -2.88 -0.75
C ARG A 169 3.45 -4.37 -0.44
N ILE A 170 2.27 -4.85 -0.07
CA ILE A 170 1.98 -6.27 0.10
C ILE A 170 0.85 -6.63 -0.87
N THR A 171 1.07 -7.65 -1.69
CA THR A 171 0.07 -8.19 -2.63
C THR A 171 -0.94 -9.10 -1.92
N PRO A 172 -2.02 -9.54 -2.60
CA PRO A 172 -3.01 -10.47 -2.02
C PRO A 172 -2.40 -11.78 -1.53
N TRP A 173 -1.36 -12.25 -2.21
CA TRP A 173 -0.62 -13.49 -1.92
C TRP A 173 0.64 -13.27 -1.06
N GLY A 174 0.77 -12.12 -0.39
CA GLY A 174 1.81 -11.89 0.61
C GLY A 174 3.17 -11.42 0.09
N ASP A 175 3.35 -11.25 -1.22
CA ASP A 175 4.61 -10.73 -1.77
C ASP A 175 4.83 -9.27 -1.35
N VAL A 176 6.05 -9.00 -0.90
CA VAL A 176 6.50 -7.69 -0.43
C VAL A 176 7.33 -7.04 -1.51
N ILE A 177 6.93 -5.84 -1.93
CA ILE A 177 7.57 -5.10 -3.03
C ILE A 177 7.88 -3.69 -2.57
N THR A 178 9.07 -3.18 -2.87
CA THR A 178 9.47 -1.81 -2.52
C THR A 178 10.03 -1.07 -3.72
N LEU A 179 10.00 0.26 -3.69
CA LEU A 179 10.57 1.11 -4.73
C LEU A 179 11.93 1.64 -4.32
N VAL A 180 12.98 1.43 -5.10
CA VAL A 180 14.33 1.94 -4.80
C VAL A 180 14.81 2.91 -5.88
N GLU A 181 15.50 3.97 -5.46
CA GLU A 181 16.16 4.92 -6.38
C GLU A 181 17.46 4.29 -6.90
N ASP A 182 18.32 3.87 -5.97
CA ASP A 182 19.62 3.26 -6.28
C ASP A 182 19.62 1.77 -5.94
N PRO A 183 19.44 0.87 -6.94
CA PRO A 183 19.52 -0.56 -6.68
C PRO A 183 20.96 -0.96 -6.32
N PRO A 184 21.15 -1.89 -5.37
CA PRO A 184 22.48 -2.24 -4.85
C PRO A 184 23.41 -2.88 -5.89
N ASN A 185 22.87 -3.46 -6.98
CA ASN A 185 23.65 -4.00 -8.08
C ASN A 185 23.16 -3.44 -9.44
N PRO A 186 23.70 -2.30 -9.89
CA PRO A 186 23.24 -1.63 -11.11
C PRO A 186 23.40 -2.45 -12.40
N GLU A 187 24.46 -3.28 -12.50
CA GLU A 187 24.70 -4.09 -13.70
C GLU A 187 23.69 -5.23 -13.82
N ALA A 188 23.46 -5.97 -12.73
CA ALA A 188 22.43 -7.01 -12.69
C ALA A 188 21.04 -6.40 -12.92
N THR A 189 20.76 -5.25 -12.31
CA THR A 189 19.48 -4.54 -12.48
C THR A 189 19.27 -4.12 -13.93
N ARG A 190 20.30 -3.62 -14.62
CA ARG A 190 20.21 -3.27 -16.04
C ARG A 190 19.87 -4.47 -16.91
N LYS A 191 20.46 -5.63 -16.61
CA LYS A 191 20.15 -6.89 -17.32
C LYS A 191 18.70 -7.31 -17.07
N GLN A 192 18.28 -7.36 -15.81
CA GLN A 192 16.89 -7.68 -15.46
C GLN A 192 15.90 -6.73 -16.13
N LEU A 193 16.19 -5.41 -16.16
CA LEU A 193 15.34 -4.42 -16.79
C LEU A 193 15.11 -4.70 -18.27
N HIS A 194 16.15 -5.16 -18.99
CA HIS A 194 16.03 -5.57 -20.40
C HIS A 194 15.18 -6.83 -20.56
N ASP A 195 15.25 -7.75 -19.60
CA ASP A 195 14.56 -9.03 -19.62
C ASP A 195 13.13 -8.95 -19.05
N LEU A 196 12.72 -7.82 -18.45
CA LEU A 196 11.36 -7.60 -17.97
C LEU A 196 10.33 -7.63 -19.12
N PRO A 197 9.08 -8.02 -18.85
CA PRO A 197 8.02 -7.90 -19.85
C PRO A 197 7.88 -6.47 -20.36
N ARG A 198 7.62 -6.31 -21.67
CA ARG A 198 7.53 -5.01 -22.35
C ARG A 198 6.53 -4.06 -21.67
N VAL A 199 5.40 -4.58 -21.23
CA VAL A 199 4.37 -3.83 -20.49
C VAL A 199 4.95 -3.24 -19.20
N ILE A 200 5.75 -4.00 -18.45
CA ILE A 200 6.37 -3.52 -17.21
C ILE A 200 7.46 -2.48 -17.50
N GLN A 201 8.28 -2.68 -18.53
CA GLN A 201 9.26 -1.68 -18.95
C GLN A 201 8.58 -0.34 -19.25
N ASN A 202 7.46 -0.37 -19.99
CA ASN A 202 6.68 0.83 -20.33
C ASN A 202 6.03 1.47 -19.08
N ILE A 203 5.51 0.67 -18.15
CA ILE A 203 4.97 1.19 -16.88
C ILE A 203 6.07 1.90 -16.08
N ILE A 204 7.27 1.33 -16.01
CA ILE A 204 8.42 1.96 -15.33
C ILE A 204 8.79 3.27 -16.02
N LEU A 205 8.85 3.29 -17.36
CA LEU A 205 9.15 4.50 -18.13
C LEU A 205 8.12 5.62 -17.88
N LEU A 206 6.83 5.31 -17.96
CA LEU A 206 5.75 6.28 -17.71
C LEU A 206 5.80 6.85 -16.29
N ARG A 207 6.18 6.03 -15.30
CA ARG A 207 6.36 6.49 -13.92
C ARG A 207 7.54 7.43 -13.78
N ARG A 208 8.65 7.13 -14.45
CA ARG A 208 9.83 8.01 -14.50
C ARG A 208 9.52 9.36 -15.13
N GLU A 209 8.79 9.38 -16.25
CA GLU A 209 8.37 10.63 -16.92
C GLU A 209 7.49 11.51 -16.02
N ARG A 210 6.81 10.91 -15.05
CA ARG A 210 5.98 11.58 -14.03
C ARG A 210 6.76 11.91 -12.74
N GLY A 211 8.09 11.85 -12.78
CA GLY A 211 8.96 12.20 -11.65
C GLY A 211 9.18 11.10 -10.62
N VAL A 212 8.77 9.86 -10.89
CA VAL A 212 9.06 8.71 -10.02
C VAL A 212 10.26 7.94 -10.57
N GLU A 213 11.45 8.34 -10.17
CA GLU A 213 12.72 7.74 -10.60
C GLU A 213 13.11 6.50 -9.77
N MET A 214 12.15 5.61 -9.51
CA MET A 214 12.37 4.41 -8.68
C MET A 214 11.93 3.11 -9.36
N LEU A 215 12.69 2.05 -9.11
CA LEU A 215 12.44 0.70 -9.62
C LEU A 215 11.74 -0.17 -8.58
N PRO A 216 10.74 -0.97 -8.97
CA PRO A 216 10.11 -1.93 -8.08
C PRO A 216 10.99 -3.17 -7.90
N ILE A 217 11.29 -3.50 -6.65
CA ILE A 217 12.16 -4.60 -6.24
C ILE A 217 11.37 -5.56 -5.35
N TYR A 218 11.48 -6.85 -5.63
CA TYR A 218 10.98 -7.92 -4.80
C TYR A 218 11.79 -8.03 -3.51
N VAL A 219 11.10 -8.09 -2.37
CA VAL A 219 11.74 -8.14 -1.04
C VAL A 219 11.68 -9.56 -0.47
N GLY A 220 10.55 -10.24 -0.63
CA GLY A 220 10.26 -11.56 -0.06
C GLY A 220 8.75 -11.74 0.06
N CYS A 221 8.32 -12.78 0.77
CA CYS A 221 6.90 -13.10 0.97
C CYS A 221 6.56 -13.21 2.46
N LEU A 222 5.28 -12.98 2.79
CA LEU A 222 4.70 -13.15 4.12
C LEU A 222 3.78 -14.37 4.11
N GLU A 223 4.03 -15.31 5.03
CA GLU A 223 3.21 -16.51 5.16
C GLU A 223 1.99 -16.28 6.06
N ASP A 224 2.15 -15.46 7.11
CA ASP A 224 1.10 -15.18 8.10
C ASP A 224 0.32 -13.92 7.72
N MET A 225 -0.77 -14.09 6.99
CA MET A 225 -1.63 -13.02 6.48
C MET A 225 -3.09 -13.19 6.93
N PRO A 226 -3.86 -12.09 7.10
CA PRO A 226 -3.47 -10.69 6.95
C PRO A 226 -2.70 -10.12 8.16
N LEU A 227 -1.93 -9.05 7.95
CA LEU A 227 -1.23 -8.35 9.05
C LEU A 227 -2.22 -7.68 10.00
N LYS A 228 -2.01 -7.88 11.32
CA LYS A 228 -2.80 -7.24 12.37
C LYS A 228 -2.44 -5.76 12.49
N ILE A 229 -3.47 -4.93 12.55
CA ILE A 229 -3.34 -3.47 12.60
C ILE A 229 -4.04 -2.96 13.85
N GLY A 230 -3.28 -2.29 14.70
CA GLY A 230 -3.79 -1.64 15.90
C GLY A 230 -4.32 -0.24 15.63
N GLU A 231 -5.03 0.33 16.61
CA GLU A 231 -5.45 1.71 16.57
C GLU A 231 -4.29 2.66 16.92
N PRO A 232 -4.15 3.82 16.26
CA PRO A 232 -3.21 4.84 16.65
C PRO A 232 -3.61 5.41 18.01
N ARG A 233 -2.61 5.65 18.86
CA ARG A 233 -2.80 6.40 20.10
C ARG A 233 -3.34 7.80 19.81
N SER A 234 -4.38 8.21 20.53
CA SER A 234 -4.85 9.59 20.58
C SER A 234 -4.06 10.40 21.61
N LEU A 235 -3.89 11.70 21.36
CA LEU A 235 -3.35 12.64 22.34
C LEU A 235 -4.24 12.80 23.57
N THR A 236 -5.51 12.39 23.47
CA THR A 236 -6.51 12.46 24.54
C THR A 236 -6.63 11.15 25.32
N ASP A 237 -5.92 10.10 24.92
CA ASP A 237 -5.99 8.82 25.62
C ASP A 237 -5.37 8.94 27.01
N GLU A 238 -6.04 8.39 28.01
CA GLU A 238 -5.49 8.35 29.36
C GLU A 238 -4.23 7.48 29.40
N LEU A 239 -3.18 7.99 30.05
CA LEU A 239 -1.98 7.19 30.30
C LEU A 239 -2.30 6.08 31.31
N SER A 240 -1.97 4.83 30.96
CA SER A 240 -2.00 3.71 31.90
C SER A 240 -0.95 3.88 33.01
N PRO A 241 -1.08 3.19 34.16
CA PRO A 241 -0.11 3.31 35.26
C PRO A 241 1.33 2.96 34.84
N SER A 242 1.51 1.97 33.96
CA SER A 242 2.83 1.60 33.44
C SER A 242 3.43 2.67 32.52
N GLU A 243 2.61 3.31 31.70
CA GLU A 243 3.08 4.38 30.81
C GLU A 243 3.43 5.65 31.58
N ARG A 244 2.66 5.98 32.62
CA ARG A 244 3.00 7.06 33.55
C ARG A 244 4.34 6.77 34.22
N ALA A 245 4.53 5.56 34.74
CA ALA A 245 5.80 5.17 35.37
C ALA A 245 6.99 5.21 34.40
N GLN A 246 6.81 4.82 33.13
CA GLN A 246 7.84 4.95 32.09
C GLN A 246 8.16 6.41 31.79
N LEU A 247 7.14 7.26 31.66
CA LEU A 247 7.30 8.69 31.44
C LEU A 247 8.03 9.35 32.61
N ASP A 248 7.66 9.01 33.85
CA ASP A 248 8.29 9.52 35.06
C ASP A 248 9.76 9.06 35.15
N SER A 249 10.03 7.80 34.83
CA SER A 249 11.40 7.27 34.78
C SER A 249 12.25 7.96 33.70
N TRP A 250 11.67 8.23 32.54
CA TRP A 250 12.36 8.93 31.46
C TRP A 250 12.60 10.40 31.83
N ALA A 251 11.58 11.09 32.36
CA ALA A 251 11.69 12.47 32.82
C ALA A 251 12.77 12.62 33.91
N GLY A 252 12.86 11.66 34.84
CA GLY A 252 13.92 11.62 35.84
C GLY A 252 15.32 11.32 35.30
N SER A 253 15.42 10.74 34.09
CA SER A 253 16.70 10.45 33.42
C SER A 253 17.23 11.61 32.58
N LEU A 254 16.37 12.57 32.24
CA LEU A 254 16.77 13.82 31.61
C LEU A 254 17.44 14.66 32.71
N GLY A 255 18.77 14.81 32.63
CA GLY A 255 19.53 15.63 33.57
C GLY A 255 19.02 17.07 33.66
N PRO A 256 19.51 17.88 34.61
CA PRO A 256 19.00 19.23 34.83
C PRO A 256 19.10 20.06 33.55
N THR A 257 17.95 20.48 33.02
CA THR A 257 17.87 21.44 31.93
C THR A 257 18.07 22.85 32.48
N SER A 258 18.96 23.63 31.88
CA SER A 258 19.07 25.06 32.17
C SER A 258 17.80 25.79 31.74
N GLU A 259 17.35 26.77 32.53
CA GLU A 259 16.23 27.64 32.16
C GLU A 259 16.46 28.25 30.77
N THR A 260 15.52 28.00 29.86
CA THR A 260 15.49 28.65 28.55
C THR A 260 15.00 30.08 28.73
N SER A 261 15.72 31.07 28.19
CA SER A 261 15.35 32.47 28.30
C SER A 261 14.03 32.72 27.58
N ALA A 262 13.17 33.59 28.11
CA ALA A 262 11.91 33.97 27.45
C ALA A 262 12.13 34.60 26.05
N ASP A 263 13.34 35.11 25.77
CA ASP A 263 13.71 35.62 24.45
C ASP A 263 13.97 34.52 23.40
N ASP A 264 14.19 33.27 23.81
CA ASP A 264 14.39 32.14 22.89
C ASP A 264 13.07 31.58 22.33
N GLN A 265 11.92 32.00 22.88
CA GLN A 265 10.57 31.64 22.40
C GLN A 265 9.97 32.69 21.45
N ARG A 266 10.79 33.44 20.72
CA ARG A 266 10.27 34.32 19.67
C ARG A 266 9.95 33.49 18.43
N VAL A 267 8.66 33.29 18.20
CA VAL A 267 8.15 33.05 16.84
C VAL A 267 8.50 34.30 16.03
N SER A 268 9.53 34.21 15.20
CA SER A 268 9.76 35.19 14.15
C SER A 268 8.49 35.26 13.31
N LYS A 269 7.78 36.39 13.37
CA LYS A 269 6.72 36.67 12.40
C LYS A 269 7.35 36.56 11.00
N PRO A 270 6.78 35.79 10.07
CA PRO A 270 7.24 35.80 8.70
C PRO A 270 7.08 37.23 8.17
N ASP A 271 8.15 37.80 7.64
CA ASP A 271 8.05 38.93 6.72
C ASP A 271 7.20 38.50 5.52
N ASP A 272 6.28 39.35 5.11
CA ASP A 272 5.44 39.15 3.92
C ASP A 272 6.33 38.88 2.68
N GLY A 273 6.34 37.62 2.23
CA GLY A 273 6.97 37.12 1.00
C GLY A 273 6.10 36.00 0.40
N PRO A 274 6.11 35.81 -0.93
CA PRO A 274 4.91 35.52 -1.71
C PRO A 274 4.25 34.18 -1.36
N ARG A 275 2.91 34.20 -1.37
CA ARG A 275 2.03 33.03 -1.26
C ARG A 275 2.26 32.10 -2.46
N ASP A 276 3.04 31.04 -2.27
CA ASP A 276 2.93 29.84 -3.09
C ASP A 276 1.97 28.89 -2.39
N ASP A 277 0.74 28.90 -2.88
CA ASP A 277 -0.34 28.02 -2.51
C ASP A 277 -0.38 26.87 -3.54
N PRO A 278 0.06 25.63 -3.21
CA PRO A 278 -0.25 24.48 -4.02
C PRO A 278 -1.52 23.81 -3.48
N GLU A 279 -2.67 24.48 -3.58
CA GLU A 279 -3.94 23.78 -3.70
C GLU A 279 -3.94 23.05 -5.05
N THR A 280 -3.42 21.81 -5.06
CA THR A 280 -3.80 20.76 -6.03
C THR A 280 -3.12 19.44 -5.66
N TRP A 281 -3.82 18.59 -4.91
CA TRP A 281 -3.62 17.14 -4.89
C TRP A 281 -4.99 16.44 -4.83
#